data_AF-A0A917WX36-F1
#
_entry.id   AF-A0A917WX36-F1
#
_cell.length_a   1.000
_cell.length_b   1.000
_cell.length_c   1.000
_cell.angle_alpha   90.00
_cell.angle_beta   90.00
_cell.angle_gamma   90.00
#
_symmetry.space_group_name_H-M   'P 1'
#
loop_
_entity.id
_entity.type
_entity.pdbx_description
1 polymer ?
#
loop_
_entity_poly.entity_id
_entity_poly.type
_entity_poly.pdbx_seq_one_letter_code
_entity_poly.pdbx_strand_id
1 'polypeptide(L)' 'MAVSIAARHERIARLRPDALHQAQIKWYAEQKRELQAFFDRQGRDETVSLEWPLETRRRG' A
#
# COMPACT_ATOMS: atom_id res chain seq x y z
N MET A 1 -6.96 -17.15 3.60
CA MET A 1 -7.34 -16.06 2.67
C MET A 1 -6.21 -15.64 1.71
N ALA A 2 -4.94 -15.63 2.12
CA ALA A 2 -3.81 -15.28 1.22
C ALA A 2 -3.68 -16.16 -0.04
N VAL A 3 -3.98 -17.46 0.07
CA VAL A 3 -3.86 -18.43 -1.05
C VAL A 3 -4.87 -18.17 -2.17
N SER A 4 -6.07 -17.64 -1.85
CA SER A 4 -7.15 -17.39 -2.81
C SER A 4 -6.85 -16.20 -3.74
N ILE A 5 -6.20 -15.15 -3.22
CA ILE A 5 -5.77 -13.99 -4.03
C ILE A 5 -4.56 -14.37 -4.90
N ALA A 6 -3.66 -15.19 -4.38
CA ALA A 6 -2.47 -15.64 -5.11
C ALA A 6 -2.83 -16.50 -6.35
N ALA A 7 -3.81 -17.40 -6.22
CA ALA A 7 -4.25 -18.25 -7.34
C ALA A 7 -4.84 -17.46 -8.52
N ARG A 8 -5.48 -16.32 -8.25
CA ARG A 8 -6.06 -15.43 -9.27
C ARG A 8 -5.01 -14.56 -9.97
N HIS A 9 -3.81 -14.45 -9.40
CA HIS A 9 -2.71 -13.62 -9.90
C HIS A 9 -1.41 -14.42 -9.92
N GLU A 10 -1.33 -15.44 -10.77
CA GLU A 10 -0.18 -16.35 -10.86
C GLU A 10 1.17 -15.65 -10.99
N ARG A 11 1.24 -14.51 -11.68
CA ARG A 11 2.46 -13.69 -11.79
C ARG A 11 2.97 -13.25 -10.41
N ILE A 12 2.06 -12.90 -9.49
CA ILE A 12 2.39 -12.51 -8.11
C ILE A 12 2.73 -13.76 -7.29
N ALA A 13 2.01 -14.86 -7.47
CA ALA A 13 2.26 -16.13 -6.78
C ALA A 13 3.65 -16.73 -7.09
N ARG A 14 4.21 -16.43 -8.27
CA ARG A 14 5.56 -16.84 -8.68
C ARG A 14 6.67 -15.92 -8.16
N LEU A 15 6.33 -14.77 -7.56
CA LEU A 15 7.34 -13.90 -6.96
C LEU A 15 7.90 -14.55 -5.70
N ARG A 16 9.22 -14.50 -5.56
CA ARG A 16 9.86 -14.83 -4.29
C ARG A 16 9.37 -13.87 -3.19
N PRO A 17 9.30 -14.32 -1.92
CA PRO A 17 8.79 -13.49 -0.82
C PRO A 17 9.47 -12.12 -0.69
N ASP A 18 10.77 -12.04 -0.93
CA ASP A 18 11.56 -10.79 -0.90
C ASP A 18 11.14 -9.82 -2.03
N ALA A 19 11.01 -10.33 -3.25
CA ALA A 19 10.55 -9.54 -4.39
C ALA A 19 9.10 -9.08 -4.22
N LEU A 20 8.24 -9.94 -3.65
CA LEU A 20 6.87 -9.59 -3.32
C LEU A 20 6.81 -8.47 -2.27
N HIS A 21 7.61 -8.56 -1.22
CA HIS A 21 7.67 -7.56 -0.16
C HIS A 21 8.12 -6.19 -0.69
N GLN A 22 9.14 -6.16 -1.55
CA GLN A 22 9.60 -4.92 -2.18
C GLN A 22 8.54 -4.31 -3.10
N ALA A 23 7.84 -5.15 -3.89
CA ALA A 23 6.74 -4.70 -4.72
C ALA A 23 5.59 -4.12 -3.88
N GLN A 24 5.28 -4.72 -2.74
CA GLN A 24 4.27 -4.22 -1.80
C GLN A 24 4.68 -2.86 -1.23
N ILE A 25 5.91 -2.69 -0.76
CA ILE A 25 6.40 -1.40 -0.22
C ILE A 25 6.26 -0.30 -1.28
N LYS A 26 6.73 -0.56 -2.50
CA LYS A 26 6.66 0.40 -3.61
C LYS A 26 5.21 0.78 -3.92
N TRP A 27 4.35 -0.22 -4.07
CA TRP A 27 2.94 -0.01 -4.37
C TRP A 27 2.25 0.81 -3.26
N TYR A 28 2.51 0.51 -1.99
CA TYR A 28 1.98 1.29 -0.88
C TYR A 28 2.45 2.75 -0.90
N ALA A 29 3.71 3.01 -1.22
CA ALA A 29 4.23 4.37 -1.32
C ALA A 29 3.57 5.15 -2.46
N GLU A 30 3.35 4.51 -3.61
CA GLU A 30 2.64 5.10 -4.76
C GLU A 30 1.18 5.42 -4.39
N GLN A 31 0.45 4.47 -3.81
CA GLN A 31 -0.93 4.67 -3.37
C GLN A 31 -1.07 5.84 -2.38
N LYS A 32 -0.14 5.96 -1.43
CA LYS A 32 -0.17 7.06 -0.44
C LYS A 32 0.06 8.43 -1.09
N ARG A 33 0.95 8.52 -2.07
CA ARG A 33 1.18 9.76 -2.84
C ARG A 33 -0.05 10.14 -3.66
N GLU A 34 -0.68 9.17 -4.31
CA GLU A 34 -1.91 9.40 -5.07
C GLU A 34 -3.06 9.85 -4.17
N LEU A 35 -3.17 9.29 -2.96
CA LEU A 35 -4.16 9.69 -1.97
C LEU A 35 -3.93 11.12 -1.46
N GLN A 36 -2.68 11.50 -1.16
CA GLN A 36 -2.35 12.89 -0.81
C GLN A 36 -2.74 13.84 -1.94
N ALA A 37 -2.33 13.52 -3.17
CA ALA A 37 -2.65 14.34 -4.34
C ALA A 37 -4.17 14.46 -4.55
N PHE A 38 -4.95 13.45 -4.18
CA PHE A 38 -6.41 13.54 -4.18
C PHE A 38 -6.92 14.53 -3.12
N PHE A 39 -6.43 14.47 -1.87
CA PHE A 39 -6.81 15.45 -0.84
C PHE A 39 -6.44 16.88 -1.22
N ASP A 40 -5.25 17.08 -1.78
CA ASP A 40 -4.79 18.38 -2.26
C ASP A 40 -5.75 18.93 -3.34
N ARG A 41 -6.17 18.09 -4.30
CA ARG A 41 -7.15 18.46 -5.33
C ARG A 41 -8.55 18.77 -4.77
N GLN A 42 -8.90 18.23 -3.61
CA GLN A 42 -10.18 18.49 -2.95
C GLN A 42 -10.10 19.66 -1.95
N GLY A 43 -8.91 20.23 -1.73
CA GLY A 43 -8.70 21.28 -0.72
C GLY A 43 -8.89 20.78 0.73
N ARG A 44 -8.70 19.48 0.98
CA ARG A 44 -8.81 18.89 2.32
C ARG A 44 -7.49 19.03 3.06
N ASP A 45 -7.52 19.55 4.28
CA ASP A 45 -6.35 19.66 5.16
C ASP A 45 -6.07 18.31 5.84
N GLU A 46 -5.71 17.31 5.04
CA GLU A 46 -5.38 15.96 5.47
C GLU A 46 -3.99 15.58 4.95
N THR A 47 -3.12 15.12 5.84
CA THR A 47 -1.78 14.65 5.51
C THR A 47 -1.71 13.13 5.59
N VAL A 48 -1.33 12.49 4.48
CA VAL A 48 -1.08 11.06 4.38
C VAL A 48 0.39 10.78 4.73
N SER A 49 0.64 10.14 5.87
CA SER A 49 2.00 9.72 6.25
C SER A 49 2.55 8.72 5.24
N LEU A 50 3.76 8.97 4.73
CA LEU A 50 4.52 8.06 3.87
C LEU A 50 5.31 7.01 4.65
N GLU A 51 5.30 7.05 5.98
CA GLU A 51 6.08 6.13 6.82
C GLU A 51 5.59 4.67 6.71
N TRP A 52 6.55 3.75 6.81
CA TRP A 52 6.33 2.31 6.78
C TRP A 52 7.01 1.65 7.99
N PRO A 53 6.41 0.60 8.59
CA PRO A 53 5.03 0.13 8.38
C PRO A 53 4.02 1.13 8.98
N LEU A 54 2.81 1.19 8.40
CA LEU A 54 1.72 1.97 8.96
C LEU A 54 1.51 1.58 10.42
N GLU A 55 1.74 2.51 11.36
CA GLU A 55 1.28 2.33 12.74
C GLU A 55 -0.23 2.03 12.69
N THR A 56 -0.61 0.80 13.01
CA THR A 56 -2.01 0.38 13.13
C THR A 56 -2.64 0.84 14.44
N ARG A 57 -2.03 1.78 15.15
CA ARG A 57 -2.56 2.26 16.44
C ARG A 57 -3.80 3.10 16.15
N ARG A 58 -4.98 2.52 16.39
CA ARG A 58 -6.23 3.26 16.53
C ARG A 58 -5.99 4.34 17.60
N ARG A 59 -5.96 5.61 17.19
CA ARG A 59 -6.06 6.71 18.15
C ARG A 59 -7.48 6.67 18.70
N GLY A 60 -7.58 6.43 20.01
CA GLY A 60 -8.82 6.51 20.77
C GLY A 60 -9.27 7.94 20.97
#